data_AF-A0A9W6WX72-F1
#
_entry.id   AF-A0A9W6WX72-F1
#
_cell.length_a   1.000
_cell.length_b   1.000
_cell.length_c   1.000
_cell.angle_alpha   90.00
_cell.angle_beta   90.00
_cell.angle_gamma   90.00
#
_symmetry.space_group_name_H-M   'P 1'
#
loop_
_entity.id
_entity.type
_entity.pdbx_description
1 polymer ?
#
loop_
_entity_poly.entity_id
_entity_poly.type
_entity_poly.pdbx_seq_one_letter_code
_entity_poly.pdbx_strand_id
1 'polypeptide(L)'
;MTLRFLSALGVTAALVSAEYYEGDGTSYTLGDVSDGNCNFMSAIPTAATNYAALNNDQWDGLANCGRCAEVSCIDDQCTDQSATAIVQILDRCPECSSGDLDLSPTVFKNITGSDPNRLTIRWRFVECPNPGTIEVCLKTGSNGYYVAVQPTNTLVSVEAVTINGESTTMVDSAYYYLITSSSDVDLTSVKVSITSIEGETVEGTYSLTAGECVDTNQQFTATSSSQTSSQTSQTSTSTSTSTSTTAPSSTTATPTATTTAPASTAASQTQGSSAAEDASYTQEITTAPTSTTATPVTTATLTSTTSTPVSTTATPVSTTVAPVSTTATPVSTTATPVSTTATPVSTIATPVSTTATPTATTAVSTSTSPATNSPKCRVRTRRD
;
A
#
# COMPACT_ATOMS: atom_id res chain seq x y z
N MET A 1 -61.56 29.88 18.68
CA MET A 1 -60.38 30.42 17.98
C MET A 1 -59.22 29.51 18.30
N THR A 2 -58.97 28.50 17.47
CA THR A 2 -58.16 27.33 17.84
C THR A 2 -56.76 27.48 17.29
N LEU A 3 -55.81 27.84 18.15
CA LEU A 3 -54.44 28.17 17.76
C LEU A 3 -53.67 26.88 17.42
N ARG A 4 -53.39 26.65 16.13
CA ARG A 4 -52.53 25.55 15.69
C ARG A 4 -51.06 25.94 15.90
N PHE A 5 -50.38 25.26 16.81
CA PHE A 5 -48.92 25.31 16.89
C PHE A 5 -48.32 24.51 15.72
N LEU A 6 -47.59 25.19 14.83
CA LEU A 6 -46.66 24.53 13.92
C LEU A 6 -45.38 24.21 14.71
N SER A 7 -45.14 22.92 14.95
CA SER A 7 -43.81 22.48 15.41
C SER A 7 -42.86 22.48 14.21
N ALA A 8 -41.92 23.41 14.18
CA ALA A 8 -40.84 23.40 13.21
C ALA A 8 -39.84 22.30 13.60
N LEU A 9 -39.72 21.25 12.77
CA LEU A 9 -38.59 20.33 12.84
C LEU A 9 -37.34 21.08 12.37
N GLY A 10 -36.48 21.47 13.31
CA GLY A 10 -35.14 21.95 13.00
C GLY A 10 -34.28 20.78 12.51
N VAL A 11 -33.95 20.76 11.22
CA VAL A 11 -32.93 19.84 10.69
C VAL A 11 -31.57 20.38 11.11
N THR A 12 -31.02 19.86 12.21
CA THR A 12 -29.62 20.05 12.56
C THR A 12 -28.76 19.23 11.60
N ALA A 13 -28.16 19.88 10.61
CA ALA A 13 -27.12 19.27 9.80
C ALA A 13 -25.92 18.97 10.71
N ALA A 14 -25.64 17.69 10.95
CA ALA A 14 -24.42 17.27 11.63
C ALA A 14 -23.25 17.55 10.68
N LEU A 15 -22.40 18.52 11.05
CA LEU A 15 -21.10 18.67 10.43
C LEU A 15 -20.25 17.48 10.87
N VAL A 16 -20.10 16.49 9.98
CA VAL A 16 -19.10 15.43 10.15
C VAL A 16 -17.74 16.09 10.03
N SER A 17 -17.12 16.39 11.17
CA SER A 17 -15.71 16.76 11.20
C SER A 17 -14.91 15.54 10.77
N ALA A 18 -14.03 15.68 9.79
CA ALA A 18 -13.08 14.63 9.49
C ALA A 18 -12.21 14.42 10.74
N GLU A 19 -12.24 13.21 11.30
CA GLU A 19 -11.42 12.86 12.44
C GLU A 19 -9.95 12.83 12.01
N TYR A 20 -9.17 13.75 12.57
CA TYR A 20 -7.74 13.84 12.35
C TYR A 20 -7.02 13.25 13.56
N TYR A 21 -6.02 12.44 13.28
CA TYR A 21 -5.03 12.00 14.25
C TYR A 21 -3.84 12.94 14.21
N GLU A 22 -3.20 13.13 15.36
CA GLU A 22 -1.98 13.90 15.53
C GLU A 22 -1.00 13.10 16.40
N GLY A 23 0.28 13.14 16.05
CA GLY A 23 1.33 12.35 16.68
C GLY A 23 2.67 12.59 15.99
N ASP A 24 3.64 11.72 16.25
CA ASP A 24 4.95 11.79 15.62
C ASP A 24 4.95 11.13 14.23
N GLY A 25 5.49 11.86 13.25
CA GLY A 25 5.97 11.28 12.01
C GLY A 25 7.43 10.89 12.16
N THR A 26 7.77 9.66 11.80
CA THR A 26 9.16 9.21 11.58
C THR A 26 9.33 8.66 10.17
N SER A 27 10.48 8.03 9.89
CA SER A 27 10.63 7.30 8.63
C SER A 27 11.42 6.01 8.74
N TYR A 28 10.94 5.00 8.02
CA TYR A 28 11.55 3.69 7.81
C TYR A 28 11.61 3.32 6.33
N THR A 29 12.35 2.26 6.00
CA THR A 29 12.42 1.69 4.65
C THR A 29 11.77 0.32 4.60
N LEU A 30 10.77 0.16 3.73
CA LEU A 30 10.25 -1.12 3.27
C LEU A 30 10.99 -1.55 1.99
N GLY A 31 11.27 -2.86 1.84
CA GLY A 31 11.94 -3.40 0.66
C GLY A 31 10.98 -3.53 -0.52
N ASP A 32 9.99 -4.40 -0.35
CA ASP A 32 8.86 -4.62 -1.25
C ASP A 32 7.52 -4.52 -0.50
N VAL A 33 6.40 -4.32 -1.21
CA VAL A 33 5.05 -4.20 -0.61
C VAL A 33 4.60 -5.47 0.15
N SER A 34 5.26 -6.60 -0.13
CA SER A 34 5.10 -7.88 0.55
C SER A 34 5.79 -7.97 1.91
N ASP A 35 6.77 -7.10 2.21
CA ASP A 35 7.64 -7.25 3.39
C ASP A 35 6.97 -6.76 4.68
N GLY A 36 5.94 -5.92 4.57
CA GLY A 36 5.24 -5.35 5.71
C GLY A 36 4.25 -6.32 6.33
N ASN A 37 3.77 -6.02 7.53
CA ASN A 37 2.82 -6.85 8.29
C ASN A 37 1.50 -7.12 7.53
N CYS A 38 1.10 -6.27 6.57
CA CYS A 38 -0.03 -6.58 5.70
C CYS A 38 0.29 -7.71 4.70
N ASN A 39 1.55 -7.89 4.32
CA ASN A 39 2.02 -8.91 3.38
C ASN A 39 1.26 -8.88 2.04
N PHE A 40 1.24 -7.72 1.39
CA PHE A 40 0.51 -7.52 0.14
C PHE A 40 1.20 -8.23 -1.04
N MET A 41 0.44 -9.02 -1.80
CA MET A 41 0.85 -9.60 -3.09
C MET A 41 0.81 -8.57 -4.23
N SER A 42 -0.10 -7.59 -4.11
CA SER A 42 -0.29 -6.48 -5.04
C SER A 42 -0.78 -5.25 -4.26
N ALA A 43 -0.48 -4.07 -4.75
CA ALA A 43 -0.72 -2.78 -4.09
C ALA A 43 -0.91 -1.67 -5.12
N ILE A 44 -1.43 -0.51 -4.70
CA ILE A 44 -1.71 0.59 -5.63
C ILE A 44 -0.40 1.12 -6.25
N PRO A 45 -0.40 1.68 -7.48
CA PRO A 45 0.84 2.01 -8.19
C PRO A 45 1.81 2.95 -7.47
N THR A 46 1.34 3.76 -6.53
CA THR A 46 2.16 4.66 -5.70
C THR A 46 2.76 3.97 -4.48
N ALA A 47 2.28 2.80 -4.07
CA ALA A 47 2.61 2.14 -2.80
C ALA A 47 4.09 1.76 -2.65
N ALA A 48 4.84 1.61 -3.76
CA ALA A 48 6.29 1.37 -3.71
C ALA A 48 7.10 2.58 -3.20
N THR A 49 6.55 3.80 -3.26
CA THR A 49 7.19 5.03 -2.74
C THR A 49 6.38 5.74 -1.68
N ASN A 50 5.06 5.49 -1.62
CA ASN A 50 4.12 6.19 -0.77
C ASN A 50 3.44 5.18 0.17
N TYR A 51 4.19 4.73 1.17
CA TYR A 51 3.75 3.80 2.19
C TYR A 51 3.96 4.37 3.59
N ALA A 52 3.25 3.77 4.56
CA ALA A 52 3.50 3.97 5.98
C ALA A 52 3.28 2.68 6.78
N ALA A 53 3.95 2.60 7.93
CA ALA A 53 3.65 1.68 9.00
C ALA A 53 2.74 2.37 10.03
N LEU A 54 1.64 1.70 10.39
CA LEU A 54 0.62 2.22 11.30
C LEU A 54 0.89 1.74 12.74
N ASN A 55 0.71 2.63 13.71
CA ASN A 55 0.91 2.31 15.12
C ASN A 55 -0.10 1.26 15.64
N ASN A 56 0.16 0.68 16.82
CA ASN A 56 -0.67 -0.39 17.39
C ASN A 56 -2.13 -0.02 17.64
N ASP A 57 -2.42 1.18 18.12
CA ASP A 57 -3.75 1.56 18.59
C ASP A 57 -4.68 1.80 17.40
N GLN A 58 -4.17 2.34 16.29
CA GLN A 58 -4.87 2.41 15.01
C GLN A 58 -4.66 1.18 14.10
N TRP A 59 -3.85 0.17 14.45
CA TRP A 59 -3.64 -1.02 13.60
C TRP A 59 -4.89 -1.88 13.42
N ASP A 60 -5.70 -1.96 14.48
CA ASP A 60 -6.97 -2.70 14.54
C ASP A 60 -6.91 -4.13 13.97
N GLY A 61 -5.88 -4.89 14.37
CA GLY A 61 -5.78 -6.32 14.06
C GLY A 61 -5.72 -6.67 12.57
N LEU A 62 -5.09 -5.83 11.73
CA LEU A 62 -5.03 -5.86 10.27
C LEU A 62 -6.23 -5.21 9.54
N ALA A 63 -7.29 -4.77 10.22
CA ALA A 63 -8.47 -4.17 9.58
C ALA A 63 -8.16 -2.87 8.81
N ASN A 64 -7.05 -2.20 9.14
CA ASN A 64 -6.59 -0.98 8.47
C ASN A 64 -5.51 -1.21 7.38
N CYS A 65 -5.18 -2.46 7.05
CA CYS A 65 -4.29 -2.78 5.94
C CYS A 65 -4.86 -2.32 4.59
N GLY A 66 -4.00 -1.77 3.74
CA GLY A 66 -4.36 -1.34 2.39
C GLY A 66 -5.15 -0.03 2.32
N ARG A 67 -5.66 0.48 3.45
CA ARG A 67 -6.25 1.83 3.54
C ARG A 67 -5.23 2.88 3.15
N CYS A 68 -5.72 4.01 2.63
CA CYS A 68 -4.89 5.18 2.40
C CYS A 68 -5.08 6.24 3.48
N ALA A 69 -4.01 6.98 3.77
CA ALA A 69 -4.02 8.10 4.70
C ALA A 69 -3.43 9.34 4.04
N GLU A 70 -4.10 10.49 4.19
CA GLU A 70 -3.57 11.81 3.86
C GLU A 70 -2.83 12.34 5.09
N VAL A 71 -1.56 12.71 4.90
CA VAL A 71 -0.65 13.19 5.96
C VAL A 71 -0.05 14.54 5.60
N SER A 72 0.08 15.43 6.58
CA SER A 72 0.80 16.70 6.51
C SER A 72 1.69 16.87 7.74
N CYS A 73 2.79 17.61 7.61
CA CYS A 73 3.54 18.05 8.79
C CYS A 73 2.88 19.29 9.43
N ILE A 74 2.79 19.31 10.76
CA ILE A 74 2.30 20.47 11.54
C ILE A 74 3.36 21.03 12.50
N ASP A 75 4.58 20.49 12.45
CA ASP A 75 5.73 20.96 13.24
C ASP A 75 6.28 22.30 12.73
N ASP A 76 6.73 23.18 13.63
CA ASP A 76 7.37 24.46 13.29
C ASP A 76 8.68 24.29 12.51
N GLN A 77 9.30 23.10 12.53
CA GLN A 77 10.51 22.79 11.77
C GLN A 77 10.24 22.47 10.29
N CYS A 78 8.99 22.26 9.90
CA CYS A 78 8.65 21.86 8.53
C CYS A 78 8.67 23.03 7.56
N THR A 79 9.29 22.81 6.40
CA THR A 79 9.58 23.87 5.42
C THR A 79 8.31 24.44 4.78
N ASP A 80 7.28 23.61 4.63
CA ASP A 80 5.96 23.99 4.13
C ASP A 80 4.88 23.16 4.85
N GLN A 81 4.20 23.77 5.84
CA GLN A 81 3.09 23.15 6.57
C GLN A 81 1.80 22.98 5.73
N SER A 82 1.79 23.42 4.47
CA SER A 82 0.71 23.12 3.52
C SER A 82 0.98 21.89 2.65
N ALA A 83 2.20 21.33 2.71
CA ALA A 83 2.55 20.12 1.98
C ALA A 83 1.80 18.89 2.53
N THR A 84 1.13 18.17 1.63
CA THR A 84 0.42 16.92 1.92
C THR A 84 0.95 15.79 1.05
N ALA A 85 0.81 14.56 1.54
CA ALA A 85 0.99 13.35 0.76
C ALA A 85 -0.10 12.33 1.11
N ILE A 86 -0.41 11.43 0.17
CA ILE A 86 -1.21 10.24 0.47
C ILE A 86 -0.26 9.04 0.49
N VAL A 87 -0.42 8.18 1.52
CA VAL A 87 0.29 6.91 1.72
C VAL A 87 -0.69 5.75 1.77
N GLN A 88 -0.27 4.56 1.36
CA GLN A 88 -0.96 3.30 1.67
C GLN A 88 -0.39 2.68 2.95
N ILE A 89 -1.25 2.14 3.82
CA ILE A 89 -0.82 1.38 4.99
C ILE A 89 -0.44 -0.04 4.56
N LEU A 90 0.85 -0.35 4.62
CA LEU A 90 1.41 -1.66 4.23
C LEU A 90 1.99 -2.44 5.42
N ASP A 91 2.24 -1.76 6.53
CA ASP A 91 3.00 -2.31 7.65
C ASP A 91 2.49 -1.79 8.99
N ARG A 92 3.05 -2.33 10.07
CA ARG A 92 2.74 -2.02 11.46
C ARG A 92 4.00 -1.54 12.17
N CYS A 93 3.89 -0.47 12.94
CA CYS A 93 4.95 0.02 13.85
C CYS A 93 4.54 -0.28 15.31
N PRO A 94 5.00 -1.39 15.93
CA PRO A 94 4.57 -1.77 17.27
C PRO A 94 5.09 -0.87 18.40
N GLU A 95 6.12 -0.07 18.15
CA GLU A 95 6.70 0.91 19.07
C GLU A 95 6.10 2.32 18.96
N CYS A 96 5.36 2.58 17.88
CA CYS A 96 4.71 3.86 17.64
C CYS A 96 3.51 4.06 18.59
N SER A 97 3.31 5.30 19.05
CA SER A 97 2.19 5.70 19.91
C SER A 97 0.91 5.92 19.09
N SER A 98 -0.25 5.98 19.75
CA SER A 98 -1.50 6.44 19.10
C SER A 98 -1.29 7.79 18.41
N GLY A 99 -1.68 7.86 17.13
CA GLY A 99 -1.49 9.03 16.29
C GLY A 99 -0.16 9.10 15.52
N ASP A 100 0.84 8.31 15.88
CA ASP A 100 2.12 8.24 15.15
C ASP A 100 1.96 7.50 13.81
N LEU A 101 2.77 7.86 12.81
CA LEU A 101 2.98 7.10 11.57
C LEU A 101 4.47 7.04 11.23
N ASP A 102 4.95 5.85 10.87
CA ASP A 102 6.29 5.70 10.31
C ASP A 102 6.22 5.74 8.78
N LEU A 103 6.75 6.78 8.15
CA LEU A 103 6.52 7.10 6.74
C LEU A 103 7.65 6.57 5.85
N SER A 104 7.40 6.36 4.56
CA SER A 104 8.50 6.17 3.60
C SER A 104 9.44 7.41 3.60
N PRO A 105 10.74 7.26 3.26
CA PRO A 105 11.67 8.39 3.31
C PRO A 105 11.33 9.45 2.26
N THR A 106 10.76 9.02 1.12
CA THR A 106 10.21 9.88 0.08
C THR A 106 9.10 10.76 0.62
N VAL A 107 8.13 10.18 1.34
CA VAL A 107 6.98 10.92 1.88
C VAL A 107 7.41 11.85 3.02
N PHE A 108 8.21 11.35 3.96
CA PHE A 108 8.75 12.16 5.06
C PHE A 108 9.50 13.39 4.53
N LYS A 109 10.39 13.20 3.55
CA LYS A 109 11.13 14.30 2.93
C LYS A 109 10.20 15.29 2.22
N ASN A 110 9.16 14.79 1.55
CA ASN A 110 8.24 15.61 0.78
C ASN A 110 7.34 16.50 1.66
N ILE A 111 6.83 15.99 2.79
CA ILE A 111 5.94 16.77 3.68
C ILE A 111 6.69 17.64 4.71
N THR A 112 7.96 17.36 4.98
CA THR A 112 8.76 18.12 5.98
C THR A 112 9.80 19.05 5.35
N GLY A 113 10.31 18.73 4.15
CA GLY A 113 11.51 19.31 3.57
C GLY A 113 12.82 18.83 4.20
N SER A 114 12.75 18.08 5.31
CA SER A 114 13.90 17.62 6.11
C SER A 114 14.23 16.15 5.86
N ASP A 115 15.47 15.75 6.09
CA ASP A 115 15.84 14.33 6.09
C ASP A 115 15.27 13.66 7.36
N PRO A 116 15.04 12.33 7.37
CA PRO A 116 14.38 11.61 8.45
C PRO A 116 14.75 12.04 9.87
N ASN A 117 13.74 12.53 10.58
CA ASN A 117 13.75 12.95 11.98
C ASN A 117 12.42 12.51 12.61
N ARG A 118 12.18 12.89 13.87
CA ARG A 118 10.87 12.81 14.53
C ARG A 118 10.25 14.20 14.56
N LEU A 119 9.10 14.39 13.90
CA LEU A 119 8.43 15.68 13.74
C LEU A 119 6.91 15.52 13.87
N THR A 120 6.23 16.52 14.42
CA THR A 120 4.78 16.47 14.63
C THR A 120 4.01 16.45 13.31
N ILE A 121 3.17 15.43 13.09
CA ILE A 121 2.31 15.29 11.92
C ILE A 121 0.83 15.32 12.29
N ARG A 122 0.00 15.58 11.28
CA ARG A 122 -1.45 15.38 11.30
C ARG A 122 -1.82 14.48 10.13
N TRP A 123 -2.73 13.54 10.34
CA TRP A 123 -3.22 12.67 9.28
C TRP A 123 -4.66 12.21 9.48
N ARG A 124 -5.27 11.67 8.42
CA ARG A 124 -6.58 11.04 8.43
C ARG A 124 -6.66 9.95 7.36
N PHE A 125 -7.54 8.97 7.54
CA PHE A 125 -7.85 8.04 6.45
C PHE A 125 -8.60 8.75 5.32
N VAL A 126 -8.33 8.33 4.08
CA VAL A 126 -8.93 8.85 2.84
C VAL A 126 -9.16 7.71 1.85
N GLU A 127 -9.96 7.96 0.81
CA GLU A 127 -10.03 7.08 -0.36
C GLU A 127 -8.64 6.97 -1.03
N CYS A 128 -8.28 5.76 -1.48
CA CYS A 128 -7.03 5.55 -2.18
C CYS A 128 -7.05 6.20 -3.58
N PRO A 129 -6.04 7.00 -3.97
CA PRO A 129 -6.06 7.72 -5.24
C PRO A 129 -5.71 6.78 -6.42
N ASN A 130 -6.61 6.69 -7.39
CA ASN A 130 -6.43 5.91 -8.63
C ASN A 130 -5.96 4.44 -8.39
N PRO A 131 -6.67 3.65 -7.56
CA PRO A 131 -6.22 2.31 -7.18
C PRO A 131 -6.29 1.31 -8.35
N GLY A 132 -7.03 1.65 -9.41
CA GLY A 132 -7.41 0.71 -10.46
C GLY A 132 -8.67 -0.06 -10.08
N THR A 133 -8.74 -1.32 -10.50
CA THR A 133 -9.75 -2.29 -10.09
C THR A 133 -9.21 -3.16 -8.96
N ILE A 134 -10.13 -3.72 -8.17
CA ILE A 134 -9.79 -4.64 -7.08
C ILE A 134 -9.23 -5.92 -7.69
N GLU A 135 -8.12 -6.44 -7.15
CA GLU A 135 -7.65 -7.79 -7.49
C GLU A 135 -7.92 -8.75 -6.32
N VAL A 136 -8.18 -10.01 -6.68
CA VAL A 136 -8.35 -11.14 -5.75
C VAL A 136 -7.11 -12.01 -5.87
N CYS A 137 -6.21 -11.89 -4.90
CA CYS A 137 -4.97 -12.64 -4.84
C CYS A 137 -5.13 -13.90 -3.98
N LEU A 138 -4.65 -15.06 -4.46
CA LEU A 138 -4.69 -16.30 -3.69
C LEU A 138 -3.31 -16.61 -3.11
N LYS A 139 -3.21 -16.65 -1.77
CA LYS A 139 -1.93 -16.82 -1.07
C LYS A 139 -1.18 -18.07 -1.51
N THR A 140 0.13 -17.95 -1.72
CA THR A 140 1.04 -19.10 -1.89
C THR A 140 0.88 -20.11 -0.76
N GLY A 141 0.69 -21.38 -1.13
CA GLY A 141 0.39 -22.50 -0.21
C GLY A 141 -1.10 -22.82 -0.07
N SER A 142 -2.01 -21.99 -0.60
CA SER A 142 -3.44 -22.30 -0.64
C SER A 142 -3.74 -23.51 -1.53
N ASN A 143 -4.78 -24.24 -1.16
CA ASN A 143 -5.30 -25.44 -1.81
C ASN A 143 -6.79 -25.59 -1.47
N GLY A 144 -7.52 -26.56 -2.02
CA GLY A 144 -8.97 -26.68 -1.80
C GLY A 144 -9.40 -26.92 -0.35
N TYR A 145 -8.50 -27.24 0.59
CA TYR A 145 -8.79 -27.35 2.02
C TYR A 145 -8.36 -26.12 2.85
N TYR A 146 -7.56 -25.22 2.27
CA TYR A 146 -7.04 -24.00 2.89
C TYR A 146 -7.02 -22.88 1.84
N VAL A 147 -8.03 -22.01 1.85
CA VAL A 147 -8.21 -20.96 0.83
C VAL A 147 -8.03 -19.61 1.49
N ALA A 148 -6.86 -19.00 1.30
CA ALA A 148 -6.50 -17.69 1.87
C ALA A 148 -6.44 -16.63 0.76
N VAL A 149 -7.45 -15.76 0.70
CA VAL A 149 -7.63 -14.72 -0.31
C VAL A 149 -7.27 -13.35 0.27
N GLN A 150 -6.56 -12.55 -0.52
CA GLN A 150 -6.28 -11.14 -0.22
C GLN A 150 -6.95 -10.25 -1.29
N PRO A 151 -7.91 -9.39 -0.90
CA PRO A 151 -8.36 -8.30 -1.75
C PRO A 151 -7.28 -7.19 -1.75
N THR A 152 -6.87 -6.75 -2.93
CA THR A 152 -5.92 -5.64 -3.11
C THR A 152 -6.59 -4.49 -3.87
N ASN A 153 -5.92 -3.34 -3.93
CA ASN A 153 -6.34 -2.21 -4.76
C ASN A 153 -7.78 -1.72 -4.48
N THR A 154 -8.24 -1.80 -3.24
CA THR A 154 -9.56 -1.30 -2.84
C THR A 154 -9.54 0.21 -2.65
N LEU A 155 -10.58 0.90 -3.13
CA LEU A 155 -10.71 2.36 -2.99
C LEU A 155 -10.89 2.80 -1.52
N VAL A 156 -11.63 2.00 -0.76
CA VAL A 156 -11.92 2.16 0.67
C VAL A 156 -11.53 0.87 1.43
N SER A 157 -11.59 0.90 2.75
CA SER A 157 -11.27 -0.29 3.56
C SER A 157 -12.27 -1.42 3.34
N VAL A 158 -11.79 -2.65 3.43
CA VAL A 158 -12.63 -3.86 3.50
C VAL A 158 -13.04 -4.08 4.95
N GLU A 159 -14.31 -4.37 5.16
CA GLU A 159 -14.89 -4.79 6.45
C GLU A 159 -14.93 -6.32 6.53
N ALA A 160 -15.31 -6.98 5.44
CA ALA A 160 -15.49 -8.42 5.41
C ALA A 160 -15.22 -9.03 4.03
N VAL A 161 -14.73 -10.27 4.03
CA VAL A 161 -14.69 -11.14 2.84
C VAL A 161 -15.44 -12.44 3.14
N THR A 162 -16.21 -12.94 2.19
CA THR A 162 -16.71 -14.32 2.21
C THR A 162 -16.17 -15.10 1.03
N ILE A 163 -15.91 -16.39 1.26
CA ILE A 163 -15.42 -17.33 0.25
C ILE A 163 -16.45 -18.45 0.14
N ASN A 164 -17.00 -18.67 -1.05
CA ASN A 164 -18.13 -19.57 -1.31
C ASN A 164 -19.37 -19.34 -0.41
N GLY A 165 -19.52 -18.12 0.14
CA GLY A 165 -20.58 -17.75 1.08
C GLY A 165 -20.26 -18.07 2.55
N GLU A 166 -19.10 -18.64 2.85
CA GLU A 166 -18.61 -18.84 4.21
C GLU A 166 -17.90 -17.59 4.72
N SER A 167 -18.14 -17.23 5.98
CA SER A 167 -17.40 -16.18 6.67
C SER A 167 -15.94 -16.57 6.86
N THR A 168 -15.04 -15.63 6.60
CA THR A 168 -13.59 -15.85 6.71
C THR A 168 -13.05 -15.52 8.10
N THR A 169 -11.83 -15.95 8.36
CA THR A 169 -10.98 -15.52 9.48
C THR A 169 -9.70 -14.90 8.92
N MET A 170 -8.94 -14.12 9.70
CA MET A 170 -7.65 -13.62 9.22
C MET A 170 -6.54 -14.63 9.46
N VAL A 171 -5.59 -14.73 8.53
CA VAL A 171 -4.32 -15.44 8.75
C VAL A 171 -3.51 -14.69 9.80
N ASP A 172 -2.91 -15.40 10.75
CA ASP A 172 -2.10 -14.81 11.82
C ASP A 172 -1.00 -13.89 11.26
N SER A 173 -1.06 -12.61 11.61
CA SER A 173 -0.10 -11.56 11.22
C SER A 173 0.09 -11.39 9.70
N ALA A 174 -0.95 -11.60 8.88
CA ALA A 174 -0.92 -11.30 7.45
C ALA A 174 -2.33 -10.95 6.92
N TYR A 175 -2.44 -10.02 5.97
CA TYR A 175 -3.74 -9.55 5.46
C TYR A 175 -4.33 -10.52 4.43
N TYR A 176 -4.77 -11.69 4.90
CA TYR A 176 -5.46 -12.71 4.09
C TYR A 176 -6.68 -13.26 4.83
N TYR A 177 -7.80 -13.27 4.13
CA TYR A 177 -9.08 -13.82 4.56
C TYR A 177 -9.13 -15.31 4.21
N LEU A 178 -9.25 -16.15 5.23
CA LEU A 178 -9.09 -17.60 5.21
C LEU A 178 -10.42 -18.31 5.45
N ILE A 179 -10.69 -19.35 4.65
CA ILE A 179 -11.53 -20.49 5.04
C ILE A 179 -10.71 -21.79 5.07
N THR A 180 -11.05 -22.68 6.01
CA THR A 180 -10.56 -24.06 6.04
C THR A 180 -11.73 -25.02 5.87
N SER A 181 -11.67 -25.86 4.84
CA SER A 181 -12.79 -26.73 4.45
C SER A 181 -12.52 -28.20 4.76
N SER A 182 -13.57 -28.97 5.06
CA SER A 182 -13.52 -30.43 5.17
C SER A 182 -13.64 -31.16 3.82
N SER A 183 -14.02 -30.44 2.76
CA SER A 183 -14.15 -30.94 1.38
C SER A 183 -13.37 -30.06 0.42
N ASP A 184 -12.79 -30.67 -0.62
CA ASP A 184 -11.97 -29.97 -1.61
C ASP A 184 -12.76 -28.85 -2.31
N VAL A 185 -12.33 -27.60 -2.15
CA VAL A 185 -12.86 -26.44 -2.87
C VAL A 185 -12.24 -26.38 -4.26
N ASP A 186 -13.09 -26.33 -5.29
CA ASP A 186 -12.66 -26.11 -6.67
C ASP A 186 -12.09 -24.69 -6.85
N LEU A 187 -10.77 -24.58 -6.86
CA LEU A 187 -10.06 -23.31 -7.03
C LEU A 187 -10.29 -22.68 -8.42
N THR A 188 -10.80 -23.42 -9.41
CA THR A 188 -11.15 -22.87 -10.73
C THR A 188 -12.48 -22.11 -10.74
N SER A 189 -13.26 -22.20 -9.65
CA SER A 189 -14.58 -21.58 -9.53
C SER A 189 -14.89 -21.13 -8.08
N VAL A 190 -14.03 -20.29 -7.50
CA VAL A 190 -14.23 -19.74 -6.14
C VAL A 190 -15.12 -18.51 -6.19
N LYS A 191 -16.27 -18.51 -5.50
CA LYS A 191 -17.04 -17.29 -5.29
C LYS A 191 -16.38 -16.45 -4.20
N VAL A 192 -16.06 -15.19 -4.48
CA VAL A 192 -15.54 -14.23 -3.50
C VAL A 192 -16.48 -13.03 -3.46
N SER A 193 -16.78 -12.56 -2.25
CA SER A 193 -17.56 -11.34 -2.01
C SER A 193 -16.82 -10.48 -1.00
N ILE A 194 -16.53 -9.23 -1.37
CA ILE A 194 -15.73 -8.27 -0.62
C ILE A 194 -16.64 -7.10 -0.26
N THR A 195 -16.85 -6.87 1.03
CA THR A 195 -17.71 -5.80 1.55
C THR A 195 -16.86 -4.69 2.16
N SER A 196 -17.10 -3.44 1.79
CA SER A 196 -16.40 -2.28 2.34
C SER A 196 -16.94 -1.86 3.71
N ILE A 197 -16.18 -1.02 4.43
CA ILE A 197 -16.62 -0.34 5.66
C ILE A 197 -17.83 0.59 5.45
N GLU A 198 -18.18 0.90 4.20
CA GLU A 198 -19.36 1.68 3.83
C GLU A 198 -20.57 0.79 3.49
N GLY A 199 -20.39 -0.55 3.49
CA GLY A 199 -21.41 -1.55 3.21
C GLY A 199 -21.59 -1.89 1.72
N GLU A 200 -20.86 -1.24 0.82
CA GLU A 200 -20.84 -1.64 -0.60
C GLU A 200 -20.18 -3.01 -0.75
N THR A 201 -20.67 -3.83 -1.69
CA THR A 201 -20.13 -5.18 -1.91
C THR A 201 -19.80 -5.42 -3.38
N VAL A 202 -18.56 -5.84 -3.63
CA VAL A 202 -18.10 -6.35 -4.92
C VAL A 202 -18.06 -7.87 -4.82
N GLU A 203 -18.74 -8.58 -5.73
CA GLU A 203 -18.75 -10.03 -5.77
C GLU A 203 -18.46 -10.59 -7.17
N GLY A 204 -17.99 -11.84 -7.21
CA GLY A 204 -17.77 -12.59 -8.44
C GLY A 204 -17.33 -14.02 -8.18
N THR A 205 -17.12 -14.76 -9.26
CA THR A 205 -16.57 -16.13 -9.23
C THR A 205 -15.32 -16.18 -10.08
N TYR A 206 -14.21 -16.64 -9.50
CA TYR A 206 -12.87 -16.50 -10.05
C TYR A 206 -12.14 -17.84 -10.10
N SER A 207 -11.33 -18.03 -11.14
CA SER A 207 -10.38 -19.14 -11.25
C SER A 207 -9.06 -18.70 -10.64
N LEU A 208 -8.80 -19.11 -9.40
CA LEU A 208 -7.67 -18.65 -8.60
C LEU A 208 -6.48 -19.64 -8.68
N THR A 209 -5.27 -19.10 -8.79
CA THR A 209 -4.01 -19.86 -8.76
C THR A 209 -3.17 -19.39 -7.59
N ALA A 210 -2.63 -20.31 -6.79
CA ALA A 210 -1.89 -19.95 -5.59
C ALA A 210 -0.56 -19.25 -5.96
N GLY A 211 -0.35 -18.04 -5.43
CA GLY A 211 0.75 -17.15 -5.78
C GLY A 211 0.39 -16.07 -6.82
N GLU A 212 -0.82 -16.10 -7.38
CA GLU A 212 -1.26 -15.19 -8.45
C GLU A 212 -2.46 -14.32 -8.00
N CYS A 213 -2.72 -13.25 -8.76
CA CYS A 213 -3.85 -12.34 -8.58
C CYS A 213 -4.79 -12.36 -9.81
N VAL A 214 -6.09 -12.15 -9.58
CA VAL A 214 -7.11 -12.04 -10.62
C VAL A 214 -7.83 -10.70 -10.50
N ASP A 215 -7.80 -9.89 -11.55
CA ASP A 215 -8.53 -8.63 -11.64
C ASP A 215 -10.06 -8.87 -11.66
N THR A 216 -10.76 -8.29 -10.69
CA THR A 216 -12.23 -8.39 -10.59
C THR A 216 -12.97 -7.60 -11.67
N ASN A 217 -12.28 -6.69 -12.37
CA ASN A 217 -12.82 -5.67 -13.27
C ASN A 217 -13.86 -4.75 -12.58
N GLN A 218 -13.82 -4.68 -11.25
CA GLN A 218 -14.75 -3.94 -10.39
C GLN A 218 -13.98 -3.10 -9.37
N GLN A 219 -14.64 -2.10 -8.81
CA GLN A 219 -14.14 -1.23 -7.75
C GLN A 219 -15.33 -0.71 -6.94
N PHE A 220 -15.13 -0.41 -5.67
CA PHE A 220 -16.13 0.32 -4.89
C PHE A 220 -16.41 1.69 -5.51
N THR A 221 -17.63 2.19 -5.37
CA THR A 221 -17.97 3.54 -5.80
C THR A 221 -17.29 4.56 -4.89
N ALA A 222 -16.70 5.60 -5.49
CA ALA A 222 -16.21 6.74 -4.71
C ALA A 222 -17.40 7.42 -4.05
N THR A 223 -17.27 7.76 -2.77
CA THR A 223 -18.25 8.57 -2.04
C THR A 223 -18.20 9.98 -2.62
N SER A 224 -19.00 10.18 -3.68
CA SER A 224 -19.22 11.49 -4.28
C SER A 224 -19.76 12.40 -3.20
N SER A 225 -18.94 13.37 -2.78
CA SER A 225 -19.26 14.40 -1.79
C SER A 225 -20.36 15.32 -2.32
N SER A 226 -21.56 14.77 -2.38
CA SER A 226 -22.74 15.34 -3.00
C SER A 226 -23.31 16.39 -2.07
N GLN A 227 -22.90 17.64 -2.31
CA GLN A 227 -23.64 18.78 -1.80
C GLN A 227 -25.10 18.60 -2.20
N THR A 228 -25.97 18.42 -1.20
CA THR A 228 -27.41 18.20 -1.40
C THR A 228 -28.05 19.47 -1.94
N SER A 229 -27.99 19.67 -3.26
CA SER A 229 -28.80 20.64 -3.96
C SER A 229 -30.21 20.09 -4.11
N SER A 230 -31.05 20.38 -3.11
CA SER A 230 -32.47 20.01 -3.09
C SER A 230 -33.22 20.68 -4.26
N GLN A 231 -33.27 20.03 -5.42
CA GLN A 231 -34.02 20.54 -6.56
C GLN A 231 -35.48 20.09 -6.49
N THR A 232 -36.29 20.93 -5.82
CA THR A 232 -37.73 20.75 -5.61
C THR A 232 -38.48 20.48 -6.91
N SER A 233 -39.11 19.31 -7.02
CA SER A 233 -40.05 19.01 -8.09
C SER A 233 -41.28 19.91 -7.99
N GLN A 234 -41.45 20.86 -8.93
CA GLN A 234 -42.70 21.60 -9.05
C GLN A 234 -43.67 20.89 -9.99
N THR A 235 -44.73 20.36 -9.40
CA THR A 235 -45.92 19.87 -10.12
C THR A 235 -46.53 20.97 -10.99
N SER A 236 -46.56 20.76 -12.30
CA SER A 236 -47.41 21.52 -13.22
C SER A 236 -48.47 20.59 -13.81
N THR A 237 -49.69 20.68 -13.29
CA THR A 237 -50.84 19.93 -13.82
C THR A 237 -51.58 20.81 -14.83
N SER A 238 -51.67 20.38 -16.08
CA SER A 238 -52.69 20.86 -17.03
C SER A 238 -52.98 19.78 -18.08
N THR A 239 -54.23 19.33 -18.07
CA THR A 239 -54.83 18.26 -18.87
C THR A 239 -54.93 18.63 -20.35
N SER A 240 -54.70 17.69 -21.28
CA SER A 240 -55.79 17.18 -22.18
C SER A 240 -55.31 16.35 -23.38
N THR A 241 -56.21 15.44 -23.79
CA THR A 241 -56.39 14.86 -25.13
C THR A 241 -55.62 13.58 -25.46
N SER A 242 -56.38 12.49 -25.41
CA SER A 242 -56.11 11.16 -25.95
C SER A 242 -56.11 11.10 -27.49
N THR A 243 -55.23 10.29 -28.06
CA THR A 243 -55.52 9.53 -29.30
C THR A 243 -54.75 8.22 -29.31
N SER A 244 -55.46 7.09 -29.43
CA SER A 244 -54.86 5.78 -29.64
C SER A 244 -54.37 5.63 -31.09
N THR A 245 -53.24 4.96 -31.30
CA THR A 245 -52.98 4.20 -32.53
C THR A 245 -52.19 2.94 -32.16
N THR A 246 -52.57 1.82 -32.77
CA THR A 246 -52.24 0.47 -32.29
C THR A 246 -51.26 -0.23 -33.22
N ALA A 247 -50.29 -0.97 -32.64
CA ALA A 247 -49.61 -2.15 -33.22
C ALA A 247 -48.69 -1.94 -34.46
N PRO A 248 -47.89 -2.96 -34.86
CA PRO A 248 -47.66 -4.27 -34.20
C PRO A 248 -46.18 -4.58 -33.86
N SER A 249 -45.98 -5.66 -33.11
CA SER A 249 -44.69 -6.35 -32.94
C SER A 249 -44.15 -6.94 -34.25
N SER A 250 -42.83 -7.05 -34.36
CA SER A 250 -42.18 -7.97 -35.30
C SER A 250 -41.35 -9.03 -34.54
N THR A 251 -41.83 -10.26 -34.59
CA THR A 251 -41.08 -11.46 -34.22
C THR A 251 -40.05 -11.80 -35.29
N THR A 252 -38.84 -12.21 -34.93
CA THR A 252 -37.97 -13.00 -35.79
C THR A 252 -37.25 -14.05 -34.95
N ALA A 253 -37.39 -15.31 -35.34
CA ALA A 253 -36.75 -16.44 -34.69
C ALA A 253 -35.52 -16.91 -35.49
N THR A 254 -34.51 -17.38 -34.75
CA THR A 254 -33.61 -18.53 -35.00
C THR A 254 -33.14 -18.84 -36.44
N PRO A 255 -31.86 -19.21 -36.59
CA PRO A 255 -31.66 -20.64 -36.87
C PRO A 255 -30.63 -21.33 -35.96
N THR A 256 -30.92 -22.59 -35.68
CA THR A 256 -30.09 -23.56 -34.97
C THR A 256 -28.90 -23.99 -35.82
N ALA A 257 -27.73 -24.18 -35.20
CA ALA A 257 -26.64 -24.97 -35.77
C ALA A 257 -26.14 -25.97 -34.71
N THR A 258 -26.68 -27.18 -34.78
CA THR A 258 -26.16 -28.34 -34.04
C THR A 258 -24.91 -28.86 -34.74
N THR A 259 -23.82 -29.09 -34.01
CA THR A 259 -22.71 -29.89 -34.53
C THR A 259 -22.15 -30.81 -33.44
N THR A 260 -22.05 -32.08 -33.77
CA THR A 260 -21.78 -33.19 -32.85
C THR A 260 -20.29 -33.35 -32.56
N ALA A 261 -19.94 -33.79 -31.35
CA ALA A 261 -18.61 -34.28 -31.01
C ALA A 261 -18.19 -35.50 -31.85
N PRO A 262 -16.90 -35.85 -31.83
CA PRO A 262 -16.52 -37.23 -31.59
C PRO A 262 -15.71 -37.38 -30.31
N ALA A 263 -16.06 -38.40 -29.52
CA ALA A 263 -15.19 -38.90 -28.45
C ALA A 263 -13.94 -39.57 -29.04
N SER A 264 -12.83 -39.55 -28.30
CA SER A 264 -11.70 -40.46 -28.53
C SER A 264 -11.49 -41.32 -27.29
N THR A 265 -11.28 -42.62 -27.53
CA THR A 265 -11.32 -43.67 -26.52
C THR A 265 -9.94 -43.95 -25.93
N ALA A 266 -9.93 -44.45 -24.70
CA ALA A 266 -8.73 -44.83 -23.95
C ALA A 266 -7.80 -45.80 -24.71
N ALA A 267 -6.50 -45.67 -24.44
CA ALA A 267 -5.51 -46.73 -24.63
C ALA A 267 -4.84 -47.03 -23.27
N SER A 268 -5.30 -48.08 -22.60
CA SER A 268 -4.58 -48.68 -21.47
C SER A 268 -3.42 -49.51 -22.03
N GLN A 269 -2.24 -49.43 -21.42
CA GLN A 269 -1.15 -50.39 -21.65
C GLN A 269 -0.58 -50.91 -20.33
N THR A 270 -0.41 -52.22 -20.28
CA THR A 270 -0.03 -53.00 -19.11
C THR A 270 1.38 -53.56 -19.28
N GLN A 271 2.28 -53.29 -18.32
CA GLN A 271 3.47 -54.10 -17.97
C GLN A 271 4.15 -53.43 -16.75
N GLY A 272 4.71 -54.13 -15.75
CA GLY A 272 4.79 -55.57 -15.50
C GLY A 272 6.22 -56.03 -15.15
N SER A 273 6.46 -56.52 -13.92
CA SER A 273 7.77 -56.94 -13.32
C SER A 273 8.80 -55.81 -13.09
N SER A 274 9.76 -55.85 -12.16
CA SER A 274 10.11 -56.66 -10.96
C SER A 274 11.35 -55.98 -10.30
N ALA A 275 11.80 -56.13 -9.04
CA ALA A 275 11.60 -57.02 -7.88
C ALA A 275 11.62 -56.15 -6.58
N ALA A 276 11.27 -56.52 -5.34
CA ALA A 276 11.35 -57.74 -4.50
C ALA A 276 12.67 -57.95 -3.70
N GLU A 277 12.70 -57.41 -2.47
CA GLU A 277 13.38 -57.90 -1.24
C GLU A 277 12.65 -57.16 -0.08
N ASP A 278 11.72 -57.76 0.65
CA ASP A 278 11.83 -58.81 1.69
C ASP A 278 12.62 -58.41 2.95
N ALA A 279 11.86 -58.09 4.01
CA ALA A 279 12.19 -58.45 5.39
C ALA A 279 10.90 -58.42 6.23
N SER A 280 10.47 -59.60 6.68
CA SER A 280 9.17 -59.85 7.33
C SER A 280 9.17 -59.67 8.86
N TYR A 281 7.97 -59.86 9.45
CA TYR A 281 7.61 -60.21 10.84
C TYR A 281 7.27 -59.08 11.83
N THR A 282 6.25 -59.19 12.71
CA THR A 282 4.93 -59.88 12.70
C THR A 282 4.09 -59.21 13.81
N GLN A 283 2.75 -59.21 13.70
CA GLN A 283 1.85 -58.65 14.72
C GLN A 283 1.77 -59.49 16.00
N GLU A 284 1.49 -58.85 17.14
CA GLU A 284 0.55 -59.42 18.11
C GLU A 284 -0.25 -58.33 18.86
N ILE A 285 -1.54 -58.61 19.05
CA ILE A 285 -2.50 -57.83 19.86
C ILE A 285 -2.70 -58.62 21.15
N THR A 286 -2.92 -58.00 22.33
CA THR A 286 -3.92 -58.44 23.36
C THR A 286 -3.90 -57.66 24.69
N THR A 287 -5.05 -57.04 25.01
CA THR A 287 -5.65 -56.67 26.31
C THR A 287 -4.93 -55.85 27.40
N ALA A 288 -5.69 -54.89 27.95
CA ALA A 288 -5.51 -54.28 29.27
C ALA A 288 -5.99 -55.17 30.43
N PRO A 289 -5.71 -54.78 31.69
CA PRO A 289 -6.80 -54.70 32.67
C PRO A 289 -6.85 -53.37 33.45
N THR A 290 -7.88 -53.24 34.28
CA THR A 290 -8.38 -51.99 34.88
C THR A 290 -7.92 -51.70 36.33
N SER A 291 -7.80 -50.41 36.64
CA SER A 291 -8.13 -49.71 37.91
C SER A 291 -7.61 -50.20 39.28
N THR A 292 -7.04 -49.28 40.07
CA THR A 292 -7.47 -49.01 41.47
C THR A 292 -7.03 -47.61 41.94
N THR A 293 -7.87 -46.97 42.75
CA THR A 293 -7.75 -45.63 43.36
C THR A 293 -6.67 -45.51 44.47
N ALA A 294 -5.98 -44.36 44.53
CA ALA A 294 -5.57 -43.71 45.78
C ALA A 294 -5.18 -42.22 45.58
N THR A 295 -5.80 -41.31 46.34
CA THR A 295 -5.27 -39.96 46.60
C THR A 295 -4.28 -40.01 47.78
N PRO A 296 -3.33 -39.07 47.86
CA PRO A 296 -3.48 -38.10 48.94
C PRO A 296 -3.14 -36.64 48.55
N VAL A 297 -3.70 -35.72 49.32
CA VAL A 297 -3.35 -34.29 49.36
C VAL A 297 -2.00 -34.11 50.07
N THR A 298 -1.13 -33.19 49.61
CA THR A 298 -0.37 -32.25 50.46
C THR A 298 0.35 -31.18 49.61
N THR A 299 0.30 -29.93 50.09
CA THR A 299 0.97 -28.74 49.56
C THR A 299 2.50 -28.79 49.70
N ALA A 300 3.25 -28.39 48.67
CA ALA A 300 4.67 -28.05 48.80
C ALA A 300 5.08 -26.86 47.91
N THR A 301 5.41 -25.77 48.60
CA THR A 301 6.22 -24.60 48.22
C THR A 301 7.03 -24.61 46.92
N LEU A 302 6.93 -23.52 46.16
CA LEU A 302 7.87 -23.15 45.09
C LEU A 302 9.28 -22.86 45.67
N THR A 303 10.28 -23.65 45.27
CA THR A 303 11.70 -23.32 45.46
C THR A 303 12.29 -22.83 44.15
N SER A 304 12.63 -21.54 44.08
CA SER A 304 13.36 -20.97 42.95
C SER A 304 14.83 -21.40 43.00
N THR A 305 15.33 -21.99 41.92
CA THR A 305 16.76 -22.29 41.74
C THR A 305 17.34 -21.37 40.67
N THR A 306 18.04 -20.32 41.11
CA THR A 306 18.81 -19.44 40.22
C THR A 306 20.03 -20.18 39.66
N SER A 307 20.01 -20.52 38.38
CA SER A 307 21.19 -20.99 37.65
C SER A 307 21.97 -19.82 37.05
N THR A 308 23.21 -19.61 37.50
CA THR A 308 24.15 -18.66 36.89
C THR A 308 24.57 -19.14 35.49
N PRO A 309 24.52 -18.30 34.44
CA PRO A 309 25.01 -18.68 33.12
C PRO A 309 26.54 -18.79 33.12
N VAL A 310 27.06 -19.95 32.71
CA VAL A 310 28.50 -20.15 32.48
C VAL A 310 28.85 -19.59 31.09
N SER A 311 29.74 -18.61 31.03
CA SER A 311 30.22 -18.04 29.78
C SER A 311 31.28 -18.94 29.13
N THR A 312 30.97 -19.54 27.99
CA THR A 312 31.94 -20.27 27.16
C THR A 312 32.33 -19.45 25.92
N THR A 313 33.51 -18.85 25.96
CA THR A 313 34.10 -18.17 24.80
C THR A 313 34.64 -19.19 23.80
N ALA A 314 33.99 -19.34 22.65
CA ALA A 314 34.51 -20.10 21.52
C ALA A 314 35.29 -19.17 20.58
N THR A 315 36.57 -19.48 20.32
CA THR A 315 37.37 -18.79 19.30
C THR A 315 36.98 -19.25 17.90
N PRO A 316 36.65 -18.36 16.95
CA PRO A 316 36.34 -18.76 15.59
C PRO A 316 37.61 -19.24 14.86
N VAL A 317 37.56 -20.46 14.32
CA VAL A 317 38.58 -20.98 13.38
C VAL A 317 38.22 -20.48 11.99
N SER A 318 39.11 -19.73 11.36
CA SER A 318 38.91 -19.23 9.99
C SER A 318 39.31 -20.30 8.97
N THR A 319 38.33 -20.82 8.23
CA THR A 319 38.55 -21.67 7.05
C THR A 319 38.29 -20.88 5.77
N THR A 320 39.36 -20.43 5.12
CA THR A 320 39.28 -19.81 3.79
C THR A 320 39.00 -20.87 2.73
N VAL A 321 37.83 -20.80 2.08
CA VAL A 321 37.52 -21.60 0.89
C VAL A 321 37.75 -20.73 -0.34
N ALA A 322 38.56 -21.18 -1.30
CA ALA A 322 38.80 -20.46 -2.53
C ALA A 322 37.56 -20.53 -3.46
N PRO A 323 37.17 -19.42 -4.13
CA PRO A 323 36.04 -19.44 -5.04
C PRO A 323 36.38 -20.23 -6.32
N VAL A 324 35.54 -21.20 -6.67
CA VAL A 324 35.63 -21.93 -7.95
C VAL A 324 34.96 -21.11 -9.04
N SER A 325 35.71 -20.72 -10.06
CA SER A 325 35.20 -19.93 -11.19
C SER A 325 34.39 -20.79 -12.17
N THR A 326 33.06 -20.67 -12.14
CA THR A 326 32.18 -21.24 -13.18
C THR A 326 31.94 -20.22 -14.30
N THR A 327 32.65 -20.37 -15.42
CA THR A 327 32.47 -19.55 -16.62
C THR A 327 31.18 -19.94 -17.35
N ALA A 328 30.14 -19.14 -17.25
CA ALA A 328 28.97 -19.24 -18.13
C ALA A 328 29.25 -18.52 -19.47
N THR A 329 29.12 -19.22 -20.59
CA THR A 329 29.21 -18.62 -21.93
C THR A 329 27.93 -17.84 -22.25
N PRO A 330 28.00 -16.54 -22.60
CA PRO A 330 26.82 -15.78 -22.99
C PRO A 330 26.30 -16.26 -24.36
N VAL A 331 25.00 -16.58 -24.43
CA VAL A 331 24.31 -16.85 -25.70
C VAL A 331 23.94 -15.51 -26.34
N SER A 332 24.45 -15.25 -27.54
CA SER A 332 24.19 -14.00 -28.28
C SER A 332 22.82 -14.03 -28.97
N THR A 333 21.83 -13.32 -28.42
CA THR A 333 20.59 -13.01 -29.13
C THR A 333 20.72 -11.71 -29.93
N THR A 334 20.88 -11.83 -31.25
CA THR A 334 20.95 -10.67 -32.15
C THR A 334 19.58 -10.02 -32.32
N ALA A 335 19.32 -8.92 -31.61
CA ALA A 335 18.21 -8.02 -31.92
C ALA A 335 18.62 -7.05 -33.04
N THR A 336 17.85 -7.00 -34.12
CA THR A 336 18.04 -6.00 -35.20
C THR A 336 17.65 -4.60 -34.71
N PRO A 337 18.51 -3.58 -34.83
CA PRO A 337 18.15 -2.22 -34.43
C PRO A 337 17.12 -1.63 -35.41
N VAL A 338 15.96 -1.22 -34.89
CA VAL A 338 14.99 -0.40 -35.64
C VAL A 338 15.50 1.04 -35.63
N SER A 339 15.73 1.60 -36.81
CA SER A 339 16.18 3.00 -36.95
C SER A 339 15.00 3.96 -36.80
N THR A 340 14.97 4.73 -35.72
CA THR A 340 14.05 5.88 -35.54
C THR A 340 14.81 7.18 -35.77
N THR A 341 14.64 7.78 -36.94
CA THR A 341 15.21 9.10 -37.27
C THR A 341 14.49 10.20 -36.49
N ALA A 342 15.07 10.64 -35.37
CA ALA A 342 14.68 11.88 -34.72
C ALA A 342 15.29 13.08 -35.46
N THR A 343 14.46 14.05 -35.85
CA THR A 343 14.93 15.33 -36.41
C THR A 343 15.52 16.21 -35.29
N PRO A 344 16.72 16.79 -35.47
CA PRO A 344 17.30 17.67 -34.45
C PRO A 344 16.55 19.01 -34.40
N VAL A 345 15.86 19.27 -33.29
CA VAL A 345 15.31 20.60 -32.98
C VAL A 345 16.45 21.49 -32.48
N SER A 346 16.91 22.40 -33.35
CA SER A 346 17.95 23.37 -32.99
C SER A 346 17.39 24.43 -32.04
N THR A 347 17.85 24.41 -30.78
CA THR A 347 17.50 25.43 -29.79
C THR A 347 18.67 26.40 -29.65
N ILE A 348 18.51 27.62 -30.16
CA ILE A 348 19.50 28.68 -30.00
C ILE A 348 19.45 29.18 -28.56
N ALA A 349 20.46 28.85 -27.77
CA ALA A 349 20.72 29.52 -26.51
C ALA A 349 21.39 30.88 -26.79
N THR A 350 20.71 31.97 -26.41
CA THR A 350 21.31 33.31 -26.40
C THR A 350 22.34 33.43 -25.28
N PRO A 351 23.59 33.87 -25.54
CA PRO A 351 24.56 34.08 -24.48
C PRO A 351 24.18 35.30 -23.65
N VAL A 352 23.90 35.08 -22.35
CA VAL A 352 23.72 36.17 -21.39
C VAL A 352 25.08 36.75 -21.03
N SER A 353 25.38 37.93 -21.56
CA SER A 353 26.62 38.65 -21.25
C SER A 353 26.53 39.34 -19.89
N THR A 354 27.13 38.75 -18.86
CA THR A 354 27.30 39.40 -17.55
C THR A 354 28.49 40.37 -17.56
N THR A 355 28.23 41.61 -17.97
CA THR A 355 29.23 42.69 -17.89
C THR A 355 29.38 43.18 -16.45
N ALA A 356 30.43 42.73 -15.76
CA ALA A 356 30.83 43.30 -14.48
C ALA A 356 31.20 44.78 -14.66
N THR A 357 30.50 45.69 -13.97
CA THR A 357 30.77 47.13 -14.04
C THR A 357 31.99 47.48 -13.19
N PRO A 358 33.05 48.10 -13.73
CA PRO A 358 34.17 48.56 -12.91
C PRO A 358 33.74 49.76 -12.06
N THR A 359 33.78 49.63 -10.74
CA THR A 359 33.50 50.71 -9.80
C THR A 359 34.62 51.75 -9.83
N ALA A 360 34.44 52.82 -10.61
CA ALA A 360 35.33 53.96 -10.60
C ALA A 360 35.25 54.71 -9.25
N THR A 361 36.23 54.50 -8.37
CA THR A 361 36.36 55.28 -7.14
C THR A 361 36.88 56.67 -7.50
N THR A 362 35.99 57.68 -7.43
CA THR A 362 36.36 59.08 -7.65
C THR A 362 37.19 59.59 -6.47
N ALA A 363 38.51 59.58 -6.60
CA ALA A 363 39.39 60.32 -5.69
C ALA A 363 39.18 61.83 -5.89
N VAL A 364 38.55 62.48 -4.91
CA VAL A 364 38.41 63.94 -4.89
C VAL A 364 39.76 64.56 -4.55
N SER A 365 40.51 64.97 -5.58
CA SER A 365 41.72 65.77 -5.42
C SER A 365 41.36 67.19 -4.96
N THR A 366 41.42 67.42 -3.64
CA THR A 366 41.32 68.77 -3.07
C THR A 366 42.53 69.62 -3.49
N SER A 367 42.28 70.66 -4.29
CA SER A 367 43.29 71.64 -4.67
C SER A 367 43.60 72.60 -3.51
N THR A 368 44.55 72.23 -2.65
CA THR A 368 45.05 73.14 -1.61
C THR A 368 46.17 74.03 -2.16
N SER A 369 45.97 75.34 -2.06
CA SER A 369 46.90 76.38 -2.54
C SER A 369 48.28 76.29 -1.86
N PRO A 370 49.40 76.38 -2.62
CA PRO A 370 50.73 76.52 -2.03
C PRO A 370 50.95 77.96 -1.56
N ALA A 371 50.98 78.17 -0.24
CA ALA A 371 51.34 79.45 0.36
C ALA A 371 52.86 79.70 0.24
N THR A 372 53.24 80.66 -0.61
CA THR A 372 54.64 81.05 -0.83
C THR A 372 55.23 81.78 0.38
N ASN A 373 55.86 81.05 1.29
CA ASN A 373 56.64 81.66 2.38
C ASN A 373 57.99 82.19 1.87
N SER A 374 58.26 83.46 2.14
CA SER A 374 59.49 84.14 1.72
C SER A 374 60.68 83.82 2.65
N PRO A 375 61.86 83.43 2.13
CA PRO A 375 63.09 83.47 2.90
C PRO A 375 63.71 84.86 2.88
N LYS A 376 63.93 85.46 4.07
CA LYS A 376 64.85 86.60 4.26
C LYS A 376 66.20 86.09 4.77
N CYS A 377 67.26 86.87 4.51
CA CYS A 377 68.68 86.64 4.87
C CYS A 377 69.43 85.59 4.02
N ARG A 378 70.70 85.79 3.60
CA ARG A 378 71.62 86.96 3.72
C ARG A 378 72.83 86.85 2.75
N VAL A 379 73.08 87.91 1.98
CA VAL A 379 74.36 88.43 1.43
C VAL A 379 75.56 87.47 1.19
N ARG A 380 76.07 87.43 -0.06
CA ARG A 380 77.53 87.58 -0.38
C ARG A 380 77.85 87.91 -1.86
N THR A 381 78.15 89.20 -2.07
CA THR A 381 79.09 89.90 -2.99
C THR A 381 79.95 89.18 -4.06
N ARG A 382 80.29 89.99 -5.10
CA ARG A 382 81.38 89.94 -6.12
C ARG A 382 81.02 89.20 -7.45
N ARG A 383 81.05 89.91 -8.58
CA ARG A 383 82.19 90.22 -9.51
C ARG A 383 82.61 88.97 -10.31
N ASP A 384 82.89 89.05 -11.61
CA ASP A 384 83.13 90.23 -12.47
C ASP A 384 82.14 90.34 -13.65
#